data_AF-A0A1V5S204-F1
#
_entry.id   AF-A0A1V5S204-F1
#
_cell.length_a   1.000
_cell.length_b   1.000
_cell.length_c   1.000
_cell.angle_alpha   90.00
_cell.angle_beta   90.00
_cell.angle_gamma   90.00
#
_symmetry.space_group_name_H-M   'P 1'
#
loop_
_entity.id
_entity.type
_entity.pdbx_description
1 polymer ?
#
loop_
_entity_poly.entity_id
_entity_poly.type
_entity_poly.pdbx_seq_one_letter_code
_entity_poly.pdbx_strand_id
1 'polypeptide(L)'
;MRELLSHYLLSMKRSYFFEDQIIGIVIKSIVALWLLFSMCASGAMLPMAIREQIPDVNLQSLFFYLLAGLCCIDLLIKYIKKNSFYQKMHPYLLLPIPKYKLFGIALCAEIVSPWNWWMFVFCLPYLAQVYSIALCLSLLFLVWVLAIFNSLLVRFVKSLLNWITLQLLVCIPFAIGYGSIIHFRLADAIYVFILSYPFVPFTASILLLLGCLYLFRKLSQKELYNSLS
;
A
#
# COMPACT_ATOMS: atom_id res chain seq x y z
N MET A 1 -24.97 17.81 20.27
CA MET A 1 -24.18 17.77 19.01
C MET A 1 -24.18 19.10 18.27
N ARG A 2 -25.34 19.74 18.05
CA ARG A 2 -25.45 21.01 17.31
C ARG A 2 -24.69 22.19 17.94
N GLU A 3 -24.73 22.32 19.27
CA GLU A 3 -24.02 23.37 20.02
C GLU A 3 -22.49 23.18 20.07
N LEU A 4 -22.03 21.93 20.12
CA LEU A 4 -20.59 21.59 20.05
C LEU A 4 -20.02 21.93 18.67
N LEU A 5 -20.80 21.67 17.62
CA LEU A 5 -20.42 21.96 16.23
C LEU A 5 -20.45 23.47 15.96
N SER A 6 -21.41 24.21 16.53
CA SER A 6 -21.42 25.68 16.43
C SER A 6 -20.29 26.33 17.23
N HIS A 7 -19.95 25.82 18.42
CA HIS A 7 -18.79 26.30 19.19
C HIS A 7 -17.46 25.98 18.50
N TYR A 8 -17.34 24.82 17.87
CA TYR A 8 -16.16 24.45 17.07
C TYR A 8 -16.04 25.34 15.82
N LEU A 9 -17.15 25.61 15.12
CA LEU A 9 -17.18 26.54 13.97
C LEU A 9 -16.88 27.99 14.37
N LEU A 10 -17.33 28.42 15.56
CA LEU A 10 -17.06 29.75 16.11
C LEU A 10 -15.61 29.89 16.61
N SER A 11 -15.01 28.84 17.17
CA SER A 11 -13.60 28.86 17.58
C SER A 11 -12.66 28.81 16.37
N MET A 12 -13.02 28.04 15.35
CA MET A 12 -12.41 28.04 14.02
C MET A 12 -12.43 29.46 13.42
N LYS A 13 -13.62 30.10 13.34
CA LYS A 13 -13.78 31.49 12.84
C LYS A 13 -13.02 32.57 13.61
N ARG A 14 -12.71 32.36 14.89
CA ARG A 14 -12.05 33.36 15.76
C ARG A 14 -10.52 33.30 15.75
N SER A 15 -9.92 32.28 15.14
CA SER A 15 -8.46 32.18 15.09
C SER A 15 -7.92 33.01 13.91
N TYR A 16 -6.97 33.90 14.19
CA TYR A 16 -6.17 34.63 13.18
C TYR A 16 -5.43 33.69 12.19
N PHE A 17 -5.44 32.38 12.45
CA PHE A 17 -4.84 31.31 11.66
C PHE A 17 -5.87 30.50 10.85
N PHE A 18 -7.15 30.86 10.85
CA PHE A 18 -8.18 30.08 10.14
C PHE A 18 -8.00 30.15 8.63
N GLU A 19 -7.68 31.33 8.09
CA GLU A 19 -7.34 31.48 6.68
C GLU A 19 -6.06 30.72 6.33
N ASP A 20 -5.00 30.83 7.13
CA ASP A 20 -3.75 30.08 6.91
C ASP A 20 -3.92 28.56 6.99
N GLN A 21 -4.80 28.07 7.87
CA GLN A 21 -5.13 26.64 7.97
C GLN A 21 -5.97 26.18 6.78
N ILE A 22 -6.97 26.97 6.34
CA ILE A 22 -7.75 26.67 5.14
C ILE A 22 -6.85 26.70 3.91
N ILE A 23 -6.02 27.72 3.74
CA ILE A 23 -5.06 27.85 2.65
C ILE A 23 -4.09 26.66 2.68
N GLY A 24 -3.59 26.28 3.86
CA GLY A 24 -2.74 25.11 4.03
C GLY A 24 -3.44 23.79 3.64
N ILE A 25 -4.73 23.62 3.97
CA ILE A 25 -5.52 22.46 3.55
C ILE A 25 -5.76 22.48 2.04
N VAL A 26 -6.11 23.63 1.48
CA VAL A 26 -6.36 23.82 0.04
C VAL A 26 -5.09 23.52 -0.75
N ILE A 27 -3.94 24.10 -0.38
CA ILE A 27 -2.65 23.83 -1.02
C ILE A 27 -2.29 22.34 -0.92
N LYS A 28 -2.40 21.72 0.26
CA LYS A 28 -2.15 20.28 0.43
C LYS A 28 -3.08 19.43 -0.45
N SER A 29 -4.34 19.82 -0.58
CA SER A 29 -5.32 19.11 -1.41
C SER A 29 -5.02 19.27 -2.90
N ILE A 30 -4.62 20.47 -3.35
CA ILE A 30 -4.24 20.74 -4.74
C ILE A 30 -2.98 19.94 -5.08
N VAL A 31 -1.96 19.96 -4.21
CA VAL A 31 -0.74 19.18 -4.40
C VAL A 31 -1.05 17.68 -4.42
N ALA A 32 -1.90 17.19 -3.53
CA ALA A 32 -2.32 15.78 -3.52
C ALA A 32 -3.07 15.41 -4.81
N LEU A 33 -3.97 16.27 -5.30
CA LEU A 33 -4.73 16.03 -6.52
C LEU A 33 -3.83 16.07 -7.75
N TRP A 34 -2.86 16.99 -7.80
CA TRP A 34 -1.84 17.04 -8.86
C TRP A 34 -0.94 15.79 -8.86
N LEU A 35 -0.54 15.30 -7.68
CA LEU A 35 0.21 14.04 -7.54
C LEU A 35 -0.61 12.83 -8.01
N LEU A 36 -1.89 12.76 -7.63
CA LEU A 36 -2.78 11.69 -8.10
C LEU A 36 -2.96 11.73 -9.62
N PHE A 37 -3.13 12.93 -10.18
CA PHE A 37 -3.27 13.11 -11.62
C PHE A 37 -2.00 12.71 -12.38
N SER A 38 -0.82 13.13 -11.90
CA SER A 38 0.46 12.75 -12.51
C SER A 38 0.75 11.25 -12.40
N MET A 39 0.37 10.59 -11.30
CA MET A 39 0.43 9.13 -11.17
C MET A 39 -0.52 8.42 -12.15
N CYS A 40 -1.74 8.91 -12.30
CA CYS A 40 -2.69 8.35 -13.27
C CYS A 40 -2.21 8.54 -14.72
N ALA A 41 -1.73 9.74 -15.06
CA ALA A 41 -1.20 10.04 -16.38
C ALA A 41 0.04 9.19 -16.71
N SER A 42 0.98 9.05 -15.78
CA SER A 42 2.15 8.18 -15.98
C SER A 42 1.74 6.71 -16.15
N GLY A 43 0.80 6.20 -15.36
CA GLY A 43 0.26 4.85 -15.54
C GLY A 43 -0.39 4.61 -16.91
N ALA A 44 -1.04 5.63 -17.49
CA ALA A 44 -1.67 5.57 -18.80
C ALA A 44 -0.68 5.70 -19.97
N MET A 45 0.35 6.53 -19.83
CA MET A 45 1.33 6.81 -20.88
C MET A 45 2.45 5.78 -20.97
N LEU A 46 2.76 5.10 -19.87
CA LEU A 46 3.82 4.10 -19.81
C LEU A 46 3.64 2.92 -20.79
N PRO A 47 2.45 2.27 -20.92
CA PRO A 47 2.28 1.21 -21.92
C PRO A 47 2.37 1.74 -23.36
N MET A 48 1.88 2.97 -23.61
CA MET A 48 1.98 3.61 -24.93
C MET A 48 3.44 3.91 -25.31
N ALA A 49 4.21 4.54 -24.41
CA ALA A 49 5.60 4.90 -24.65
C ALA A 49 6.49 3.67 -24.89
N ILE A 50 6.23 2.57 -24.18
CA ILE A 50 6.99 1.32 -24.38
C ILE A 50 6.63 0.67 -25.72
N ARG A 51 5.36 0.69 -26.12
CA ARG A 51 4.93 0.16 -27.41
C ARG A 51 5.52 0.93 -28.58
N GLU A 52 5.70 2.25 -28.44
CA GLU A 52 6.38 3.08 -29.45
C GLU A 52 7.87 2.76 -29.57
N GLN A 53 8.56 2.50 -28.45
CA GLN A 53 9.99 2.19 -28.45
C GLN A 53 10.30 0.75 -28.86
N ILE A 54 9.43 -0.21 -28.51
CA ILE A 54 9.61 -1.63 -28.82
C ILE A 54 8.27 -2.24 -29.27
N PRO A 55 8.01 -2.30 -30.58
CA PRO A 55 6.68 -2.62 -31.13
C PRO A 55 6.21 -4.07 -30.87
N ASP A 56 7.13 -5.01 -30.68
CA ASP A 56 6.82 -6.45 -30.49
C ASP A 56 6.67 -6.86 -29.02
N VAL A 57 6.64 -5.91 -28.08
CA VAL A 57 6.55 -6.23 -26.64
C VAL A 57 5.12 -6.60 -26.25
N ASN A 58 4.98 -7.75 -25.59
CA ASN A 58 3.76 -8.14 -24.90
C ASN A 58 3.52 -7.22 -23.70
N LEU A 59 2.62 -6.24 -23.85
CA LEU A 59 2.25 -5.31 -22.77
C LEU A 59 1.72 -6.03 -21.52
N GLN A 60 1.05 -7.16 -21.69
CA GLN A 60 0.49 -7.91 -20.57
C GLN A 60 1.56 -8.60 -19.69
N SER A 61 2.69 -9.06 -20.25
CA SER A 61 3.77 -9.60 -19.41
C SER A 61 4.55 -8.47 -18.73
N LEU A 62 4.68 -7.33 -19.41
CA LEU A 62 5.32 -6.12 -18.88
C LEU A 62 4.65 -5.59 -17.62
N PHE A 63 3.33 -5.73 -17.50
CA PHE A 63 2.61 -5.38 -16.27
C PHE A 63 3.15 -6.12 -15.05
N PHE A 64 3.40 -7.43 -15.14
CA PHE A 64 3.85 -8.22 -13.99
C PHE A 64 5.29 -7.87 -13.59
N TYR A 65 6.15 -7.58 -14.57
CA TYR A 65 7.48 -7.04 -14.34
C TYR A 65 7.43 -5.69 -13.63
N LEU A 66 6.55 -4.81 -14.09
CA LEU A 66 6.35 -3.50 -13.50
C LEU A 66 5.74 -3.59 -12.10
N LEU A 67 4.78 -4.48 -11.88
CA LEU A 67 4.13 -4.72 -10.59
C LEU A 67 5.15 -5.17 -9.54
N ALA A 68 6.07 -6.07 -9.89
CA ALA A 68 7.14 -6.50 -9.00
C ALA A 68 8.07 -5.33 -8.62
N GLY A 69 8.45 -4.50 -9.60
CA GLY A 69 9.24 -3.29 -9.35
C GLY A 69 8.52 -2.28 -8.45
N LEU A 70 7.21 -2.04 -8.68
CA LEU A 70 6.39 -1.21 -7.82
C LEU A 70 6.29 -1.76 -6.39
N CYS A 71 6.21 -3.08 -6.21
CA CYS A 71 6.21 -3.69 -4.88
C CYS A 71 7.54 -3.44 -4.14
N CYS A 72 8.68 -3.47 -4.83
CA CYS A 72 9.97 -3.11 -4.24
C CYS A 72 9.99 -1.66 -3.76
N ILE A 73 9.54 -0.74 -4.63
CA ILE A 73 9.50 0.70 -4.32
C ILE A 73 8.55 0.97 -3.15
N ASP A 74 7.37 0.34 -3.16
CA ASP A 74 6.38 0.44 -2.09
C ASP A 74 6.96 -0.04 -0.75
N LEU A 75 7.64 -1.18 -0.75
CA LEU A 75 8.30 -1.73 0.43
C LEU A 75 9.38 -0.77 0.97
N LEU A 76 10.21 -0.19 0.09
CA LEU A 76 11.24 0.78 0.46
C LEU A 76 10.65 2.08 1.02
N ILE A 77 9.64 2.65 0.35
CA ILE A 77 8.95 3.86 0.81
C ILE A 77 8.35 3.62 2.19
N LYS A 78 7.62 2.51 2.36
CA LYS A 78 7.01 2.14 3.65
C LYS A 78 8.05 1.90 4.72
N TYR A 79 9.18 1.29 4.38
CA TYR A 79 10.29 1.08 5.31
C TYR A 79 10.89 2.40 5.79
N ILE A 80 11.21 3.33 4.89
CA ILE A 80 11.78 4.64 5.23
C ILE A 80 10.77 5.46 6.06
N LYS A 81 9.51 5.45 5.65
CA LYS A 81 8.47 6.32 6.22
C LYS A 81 7.98 5.87 7.59
N LYS A 82 7.88 4.56 7.86
CA LYS A 82 7.47 4.04 9.18
C LYS A 82 8.60 4.15 10.21
N ASN A 83 9.31 5.26 10.28
CA ASN A 83 10.26 5.55 11.35
C ASN A 83 9.54 6.28 12.48
N SER A 84 9.21 5.54 13.55
CA SER A 84 9.05 6.10 14.89
C SER A 84 8.88 4.97 15.92
N PHE A 85 9.98 4.35 16.35
CA PHE A 85 10.01 3.54 17.58
C PHE A 85 9.97 4.40 18.87
N TYR A 86 9.45 5.63 18.78
CA TYR A 86 9.24 6.53 19.91
C TYR A 86 7.85 7.16 19.82
N GLN A 87 6.83 6.32 19.92
CA GLN A 87 5.46 6.74 20.17
C GLN A 87 5.35 6.89 21.70
N LYS A 88 5.18 8.13 22.20
CA LYS A 88 4.90 8.39 23.63
C LYS A 88 3.67 7.55 23.98
N MET A 89 3.81 6.56 24.87
CA MET A 89 2.66 5.79 25.33
C MET A 89 1.63 6.76 25.89
N HIS A 90 0.53 6.94 25.18
CA HIS A 90 -0.57 7.69 25.70
C HIS A 90 -1.29 6.87 26.78
N PRO A 91 -1.63 7.47 27.93
CA PRO A 91 -2.12 6.75 29.11
C PRO A 91 -3.44 5.98 28.91
N TYR A 92 -4.18 6.25 27.82
CA TYR A 92 -5.38 5.49 27.43
C TYR A 92 -5.08 4.10 26.83
N LEU A 93 -3.81 3.77 26.55
CA LEU A 93 -3.34 2.42 26.17
C LEU A 93 -3.30 1.42 27.33
N LEU A 94 -3.62 1.86 28.56
CA LEU A 94 -3.73 1.01 29.76
C LEU A 94 -5.04 0.22 29.84
N LEU A 95 -6.00 0.46 28.93
CA LEU A 95 -7.23 -0.33 28.90
C LEU A 95 -6.93 -1.74 28.36
N PRO A 96 -7.40 -2.83 29.02
CA PRO A 96 -7.17 -4.20 28.56
C PRO A 96 -8.06 -4.50 27.35
N ILE A 97 -7.68 -4.00 26.17
CA ILE A 97 -8.36 -4.33 24.91
C ILE A 97 -7.92 -5.74 24.49
N PRO A 98 -8.86 -6.65 24.19
CA PRO A 98 -8.49 -7.99 23.78
C PRO A 98 -7.78 -7.95 22.41
N LYS A 99 -6.75 -8.80 22.27
CA LYS A 99 -5.84 -8.84 21.12
C LYS A 99 -6.54 -8.87 19.75
N TYR A 100 -7.67 -9.58 19.65
CA TYR A 100 -8.44 -9.68 18.41
C TYR A 100 -9.08 -8.36 17.96
N LYS A 101 -9.47 -7.48 18.91
CA LYS A 101 -10.02 -6.15 18.58
C LYS A 101 -8.92 -5.21 18.08
N LEU A 102 -7.78 -5.20 18.76
CA LEU A 102 -6.60 -4.41 18.33
C LEU A 102 -6.15 -4.81 16.93
N PHE A 103 -6.16 -6.10 16.65
CA PHE A 103 -5.88 -6.66 15.34
C PHE A 103 -6.86 -6.16 14.27
N GLY A 104 -8.17 -6.24 14.54
CA GLY A 104 -9.19 -5.75 13.59
C GLY A 104 -9.03 -4.27 13.27
N ILE A 105 -8.74 -3.44 14.29
CA ILE A 105 -8.53 -2.00 14.12
C ILE A 105 -7.25 -1.73 13.32
N ALA A 106 -6.14 -2.42 13.60
CA ALA A 106 -4.88 -2.25 12.89
C ALA A 106 -4.99 -2.66 11.41
N LEU A 107 -5.72 -3.74 11.12
CA LEU A 107 -6.01 -4.14 9.73
C LEU A 107 -6.92 -3.14 9.02
N CYS A 108 -7.99 -2.67 9.67
CA CYS A 108 -8.88 -1.67 9.09
C CYS A 108 -8.12 -0.36 8.80
N ALA A 109 -7.22 0.06 9.69
CA ALA A 109 -6.38 1.22 9.49
C ALA A 109 -5.48 1.07 8.26
N GLU A 110 -4.92 -0.13 8.02
CA GLU A 110 -4.10 -0.41 6.83
C GLU A 110 -4.93 -0.49 5.55
N ILE A 111 -6.11 -1.11 5.60
CA ILE A 111 -7.07 -1.18 4.49
C ILE A 111 -7.46 0.22 3.99
N VAL A 112 -7.75 1.13 4.92
CA VAL A 112 -8.20 2.50 4.60
C VAL A 112 -7.03 3.46 4.40
N SER A 113 -5.78 3.04 4.68
CA SER A 113 -4.63 3.95 4.66
C SER A 113 -4.41 4.53 3.25
N PRO A 114 -4.39 5.87 3.07
CA PRO A 114 -4.20 6.51 1.76
C PRO A 114 -2.90 6.10 1.05
N TRP A 115 -1.89 5.73 1.83
CA TRP A 115 -0.59 5.25 1.36
C TRP A 115 -0.63 3.85 0.73
N ASN A 116 -1.75 3.13 0.78
CA ASN A 116 -1.92 1.89 0.02
C ASN A 116 -2.67 2.12 -1.30
N TRP A 117 -3.28 3.29 -1.50
CA TRP A 117 -4.07 3.62 -2.69
C TRP A 117 -3.23 4.11 -3.87
N TRP A 118 -2.00 4.58 -3.66
CA TRP A 118 -1.19 5.11 -4.76
C TRP A 118 -0.88 4.06 -5.83
N MET A 119 -0.56 2.81 -5.44
CA MET A 119 -0.36 1.71 -6.39
C MET A 119 -1.63 1.43 -7.20
N PHE A 120 -2.80 1.56 -6.57
CA PHE A 120 -4.09 1.37 -7.23
C PHE A 120 -4.33 2.45 -8.29
N VAL A 121 -4.12 3.72 -7.94
CA VAL A 121 -4.29 4.86 -8.85
C VAL A 121 -3.32 4.79 -10.02
N PHE A 122 -2.09 4.30 -9.79
CA PHE A 122 -1.11 4.10 -10.83
C PHE A 122 -1.45 2.92 -11.77
N CYS A 123 -1.86 1.77 -11.22
CA CYS A 123 -2.13 0.57 -12.01
C CYS A 123 -3.47 0.58 -12.75
N LEU A 124 -4.47 1.31 -12.26
CA LEU A 124 -5.82 1.36 -12.85
C LEU A 124 -5.84 1.74 -14.34
N PRO A 125 -5.21 2.85 -14.79
CA PRO A 125 -5.22 3.21 -16.20
C PRO A 125 -4.48 2.18 -17.08
N TYR A 126 -3.39 1.60 -16.58
CA TYR A 126 -2.66 0.55 -17.28
C TYR A 126 -3.55 -0.69 -17.49
N LEU A 127 -4.21 -1.14 -16.42
CA LEU A 127 -5.06 -2.34 -16.46
C LEU A 127 -6.27 -2.17 -17.37
N ALA A 128 -6.88 -0.99 -17.37
CA ALA A 128 -8.04 -0.66 -18.19
C ALA A 128 -7.73 -0.70 -19.71
N GLN A 129 -6.50 -0.43 -20.11
CA GLN A 129 -6.09 -0.45 -21.52
C GLN A 129 -5.72 -1.86 -22.01
N VAL A 130 -5.24 -2.72 -21.12
CA VAL A 130 -4.49 -3.93 -21.48
C VAL A 130 -5.28 -5.23 -21.23
N TYR A 131 -6.25 -5.22 -20.31
CA TYR A 131 -6.98 -6.42 -19.87
C TYR A 131 -8.51 -6.29 -19.96
N SER A 132 -9.20 -7.43 -19.97
CA SER A 132 -10.66 -7.49 -19.87
C SER A 132 -11.14 -7.07 -18.48
N ILE A 133 -12.41 -6.65 -18.38
CA ILE A 133 -13.01 -6.11 -17.15
C ILE A 133 -12.88 -7.08 -15.96
N ALA A 134 -13.14 -8.38 -16.17
CA ALA A 134 -13.05 -9.39 -15.12
C ALA A 134 -11.61 -9.56 -14.59
N LEU A 135 -10.64 -9.58 -15.50
CA LEU A 135 -9.22 -9.73 -15.16
C LEU A 135 -8.67 -8.46 -14.50
N CYS A 136 -9.12 -7.29 -14.96
CA CYS A 136 -8.83 -5.99 -14.35
C CYS A 136 -9.27 -5.94 -12.87
N LEU A 137 -10.51 -6.34 -12.56
CA LEU A 137 -11.00 -6.38 -11.17
C LEU A 137 -10.17 -7.34 -10.30
N SER A 138 -9.83 -8.52 -10.83
CA SER A 138 -9.04 -9.51 -10.10
C SER A 138 -7.61 -9.03 -9.82
N LEU A 139 -6.98 -8.32 -10.77
CA LEU A 139 -5.64 -7.76 -10.63
C LEU A 139 -5.63 -6.52 -9.73
N LEU A 140 -6.66 -5.68 -9.79
CA LEU A 140 -6.82 -4.56 -8.86
C LEU A 140 -6.94 -5.05 -7.41
N PHE A 141 -7.68 -6.15 -7.19
CA PHE A 141 -7.76 -6.78 -5.87
C PHE A 141 -6.41 -7.35 -5.43
N LEU A 142 -5.65 -7.98 -6.34
CA LEU A 142 -4.29 -8.46 -6.06
C LEU A 142 -3.34 -7.32 -5.69
N VAL A 143 -3.32 -6.24 -6.45
CA VAL A 143 -2.51 -5.03 -6.19
C VAL A 143 -2.80 -4.47 -4.81
N TRP A 144 -4.07 -4.41 -4.45
CA TRP A 144 -4.51 -3.92 -3.14
C TRP A 144 -4.04 -4.82 -1.99
N VAL A 145 -4.19 -6.14 -2.12
CA VAL A 145 -3.70 -7.09 -1.11
C VAL A 145 -2.17 -7.05 -1.00
N LEU A 146 -1.44 -6.88 -2.10
CA LEU A 146 0.02 -6.73 -2.09
C LEU A 146 0.47 -5.47 -1.34
N ALA A 147 -0.21 -4.34 -1.54
CA ALA A 147 0.09 -3.11 -0.81
C ALA A 147 -0.12 -3.28 0.70
N ILE A 148 -1.21 -3.96 1.10
CA ILE A 148 -1.44 -4.31 2.49
C ILE A 148 -0.34 -5.23 3.00
N PHE A 149 -0.02 -6.31 2.27
CA PHE A 149 1.03 -7.26 2.64
C PHE A 149 2.37 -6.57 2.88
N ASN A 150 2.82 -5.68 1.98
CA ASN A 150 4.06 -4.92 2.16
C ASN A 150 4.03 -4.06 3.43
N SER A 151 2.89 -3.42 3.71
CA SER A 151 2.74 -2.58 4.90
C SER A 151 2.78 -3.38 6.20
N LEU A 152 2.24 -4.60 6.17
CA LEU A 152 2.27 -5.57 7.25
C LEU A 152 3.66 -6.20 7.42
N LEU A 153 4.35 -6.53 6.32
CA LEU A 153 5.70 -7.09 6.30
C LEU A 153 6.69 -6.11 6.93
N VAL A 154 6.67 -4.83 6.52
CA VAL A 154 7.54 -3.81 7.10
C VAL A 154 7.29 -3.67 8.60
N ARG A 155 6.03 -3.71 9.05
CA ARG A 155 5.70 -3.71 10.49
C ARG A 155 6.29 -4.92 11.19
N PHE A 156 6.10 -6.12 10.64
CA PHE A 156 6.61 -7.37 11.20
C PHE A 156 8.13 -7.38 11.32
N VAL A 157 8.84 -6.95 10.27
CA VAL A 157 10.31 -6.85 10.24
C VAL A 157 10.81 -5.86 11.30
N LYS A 158 10.21 -4.68 11.39
CA LYS A 158 10.58 -3.69 12.42
C LYS A 158 10.24 -4.16 13.84
N SER A 159 9.19 -4.98 13.98
CA SER A 159 8.74 -5.52 15.25
C SER A 159 9.68 -6.60 15.81
N LEU A 160 10.12 -7.51 14.95
CA LEU A 160 10.99 -8.64 15.34
C LEU A 160 12.46 -8.25 15.50
N LEU A 161 12.92 -7.28 14.69
CA LEU A 161 14.33 -6.95 14.60
C LEU A 161 14.52 -5.52 15.09
N ASN A 162 15.19 -5.33 16.22
CA ASN A 162 15.51 -3.99 16.72
C ASN A 162 16.68 -3.34 15.96
N TRP A 163 17.53 -4.15 15.32
CA TRP A 163 18.72 -3.68 14.62
C TRP A 163 18.41 -3.33 13.17
N ILE A 164 18.66 -2.07 12.81
CA ILE A 164 18.45 -1.51 11.46
C ILE A 164 19.19 -2.34 10.39
N THR A 165 20.37 -2.88 10.72
CA THR A 165 21.16 -3.73 9.83
C THR A 165 20.46 -5.04 9.51
N LEU A 166 19.87 -5.71 10.51
CA LEU A 166 19.10 -6.94 10.31
C LEU A 166 17.77 -6.66 9.59
N GLN A 167 17.13 -5.53 9.87
CA GLN A 167 15.91 -5.12 9.16
C GLN A 167 16.19 -4.91 7.66
N LEU A 168 17.27 -4.20 7.31
CA LEU A 168 17.72 -4.03 5.93
C LEU A 168 18.10 -5.36 5.30
N LEU A 169 18.79 -6.25 6.04
CA LEU A 169 19.18 -7.57 5.57
C LEU A 169 17.98 -8.51 5.35
N VAL A 170 16.77 -8.20 5.82
CA VAL A 170 15.54 -8.93 5.49
C VAL A 170 14.76 -8.23 4.38
N CYS A 171 14.65 -6.90 4.41
CA CYS A 171 13.96 -6.14 3.36
C CYS A 171 14.67 -6.23 2.00
N ILE A 172 16.01 -6.27 1.98
CA ILE A 172 16.81 -6.34 0.76
C ILE A 172 16.60 -7.68 0.04
N PRO A 173 16.68 -8.87 0.68
CA PRO A 173 16.33 -10.14 0.04
C PRO A 173 14.90 -10.21 -0.47
N PHE A 174 13.92 -9.59 0.21
CA PHE A 174 12.55 -9.51 -0.31
C PHE A 174 12.47 -8.63 -1.57
N ALA A 175 13.15 -7.48 -1.58
CA ALA A 175 13.25 -6.62 -2.76
C ALA A 175 14.01 -7.32 -3.91
N ILE A 176 15.05 -8.08 -3.61
CA ILE A 176 15.78 -8.92 -4.58
C ILE A 176 14.90 -10.07 -5.05
N GLY A 177 14.06 -10.64 -4.19
CA GLY A 177 13.09 -11.69 -4.54
C GLY A 177 12.00 -11.20 -5.50
N TYR A 178 11.49 -10.00 -5.30
CA TYR A 178 10.66 -9.33 -6.32
C TYR A 178 11.46 -9.04 -7.60
N GLY A 179 12.71 -8.59 -7.47
CA GLY A 179 13.61 -8.37 -8.62
C GLY A 179 14.00 -9.64 -9.38
N SER A 180 14.02 -10.80 -8.73
CA SER A 180 14.35 -12.07 -9.39
C SER A 180 13.17 -12.63 -10.17
N ILE A 181 11.93 -12.34 -9.75
CA ILE A 181 10.73 -12.54 -10.59
C ILE A 181 10.86 -11.74 -11.89
N ILE A 182 11.56 -10.58 -11.85
CA ILE A 182 11.79 -9.75 -13.05
C ILE A 182 12.80 -10.38 -14.01
N HIS A 183 13.77 -11.14 -13.50
CA HIS A 183 14.81 -11.74 -14.32
C HIS A 183 14.53 -13.18 -14.76
N PHE A 184 13.67 -13.92 -14.08
CA PHE A 184 13.36 -15.30 -14.42
C PHE A 184 12.20 -15.40 -15.43
N ARG A 185 12.34 -16.31 -16.41
CA ARG A 185 11.26 -16.81 -17.31
C ARG A 185 10.04 -17.38 -16.56
N LEU A 186 10.05 -17.40 -15.22
CA LEU A 186 8.90 -17.70 -14.39
C LEU A 186 7.75 -16.72 -14.63
N ALA A 187 8.05 -15.45 -14.92
CA ALA A 187 7.02 -14.46 -15.23
C ALA A 187 6.24 -14.81 -16.48
N ASP A 188 6.88 -15.37 -17.51
CA ASP A 188 6.19 -15.84 -18.74
C ASP A 188 5.29 -17.06 -18.46
N ALA A 189 5.75 -18.00 -17.63
CA ALA A 189 4.95 -19.17 -17.24
C ALA A 189 3.77 -18.80 -16.31
N ILE A 190 4.01 -17.94 -15.33
CA ILE A 190 2.98 -17.38 -14.45
C ILE A 190 1.97 -16.57 -15.28
N TYR A 191 2.45 -15.80 -16.25
CA TYR A 191 1.62 -15.00 -17.16
C TYR A 191 0.66 -15.88 -17.97
N VAL A 192 1.17 -16.91 -18.65
CA VAL A 192 0.32 -17.86 -19.42
C VAL A 192 -0.72 -18.52 -18.52
N PHE A 193 -0.32 -18.86 -17.28
CA PHE A 193 -1.22 -19.45 -16.29
C PHE A 193 -2.32 -18.47 -15.82
N ILE A 194 -1.98 -17.20 -15.56
CA ILE A 194 -2.94 -16.18 -15.10
C ILE A 194 -3.92 -15.79 -16.23
N LEU A 195 -3.45 -15.67 -17.47
CA LEU A 195 -4.32 -15.42 -18.62
C LEU A 195 -5.32 -16.55 -18.85
N SER A 196 -4.86 -17.80 -18.67
CA SER A 196 -5.71 -18.98 -18.83
C SER A 196 -6.78 -19.09 -17.74
N TYR A 197 -6.53 -18.49 -16.57
CA TYR A 197 -7.41 -18.59 -15.40
C TYR A 197 -7.55 -17.24 -14.66
N PRO A 198 -8.53 -16.39 -15.04
CA PRO A 198 -8.70 -15.06 -14.46
C PRO A 198 -9.03 -15.06 -12.96
N PHE A 199 -9.42 -16.20 -12.39
CA PHE A 199 -9.65 -16.36 -10.95
C PHE A 199 -8.37 -16.61 -10.14
N VAL A 200 -7.25 -16.97 -10.77
CA VAL A 200 -5.96 -17.23 -10.09
C VAL A 200 -5.45 -16.02 -9.30
N PRO A 201 -5.42 -14.78 -9.83
CA PRO A 201 -5.00 -13.61 -9.04
C PRO A 201 -5.93 -13.37 -7.84
N PHE A 202 -7.22 -13.72 -7.96
CA PHE A 202 -8.18 -13.62 -6.86
C PHE A 202 -7.96 -14.69 -5.78
N THR A 203 -7.64 -15.93 -6.14
CA THR A 203 -7.32 -16.97 -5.16
C THR A 203 -5.95 -16.75 -4.50
N ALA A 204 -4.96 -16.28 -5.26
CA ALA A 204 -3.64 -15.93 -4.75
C ALA A 204 -3.71 -14.78 -3.72
N SER A 205 -4.55 -13.79 -3.96
CA SER A 205 -4.78 -12.69 -3.01
C SER A 205 -5.48 -13.16 -1.74
N ILE A 206 -6.45 -14.09 -1.81
CA ILE A 206 -7.03 -14.71 -0.61
C ILE A 206 -5.97 -15.46 0.20
N LEU A 207 -5.12 -16.25 -0.46
CA LEU A 207 -4.04 -16.98 0.22
C LEU A 207 -3.02 -16.04 0.87
N LEU A 208 -2.64 -14.96 0.18
CA LEU A 208 -1.77 -13.91 0.73
C LEU A 208 -2.40 -13.27 1.96
N LEU A 209 -3.69 -12.96 1.90
CA LEU A 209 -4.42 -12.37 3.01
C LEU A 209 -4.47 -13.35 4.20
N LEU A 210 -4.78 -14.62 3.98
CA LEU A 210 -4.70 -15.66 5.02
C LEU A 210 -3.29 -15.76 5.63
N GLY A 211 -2.25 -15.68 4.80
CA GLY A 211 -0.85 -15.60 5.24
C GLY A 211 -0.55 -14.38 6.10
N CYS A 212 -1.10 -13.21 5.74
CA CYS A 212 -1.03 -11.99 6.54
C CYS A 212 -1.67 -12.20 7.92
N LEU A 213 -2.89 -12.76 7.94
CA LEU A 213 -3.62 -13.03 9.18
C LEU A 213 -2.82 -13.97 10.10
N TYR A 214 -2.17 -14.99 9.51
CA TYR A 214 -1.31 -15.91 10.25
C TYR A 214 -0.08 -15.22 10.85
N LEU A 215 0.64 -14.42 10.07
CA LEU A 215 1.81 -13.66 10.54
C LEU A 215 1.43 -12.68 11.65
N PHE A 216 0.31 -11.98 11.52
CA PHE A 216 -0.17 -11.02 12.52
C PHE A 216 -0.64 -11.68 13.82
N ARG A 217 -1.15 -12.91 13.77
CA ARG A 217 -1.50 -13.66 14.99
C ARG A 217 -0.28 -13.87 15.90
N LYS A 218 0.92 -13.96 15.32
CA LYS A 218 2.20 -14.14 16.03
C LYS A 218 2.77 -12.86 16.65
N LEU A 219 2.33 -11.66 16.25
CA LEU A 219 2.79 -10.40 16.85
C LEU A 219 2.37 -10.27 18.31
N SER A 220 3.18 -9.65 19.16
CA SER A 220 2.85 -9.44 20.58
C SER A 220 1.81 -8.32 20.75
N GLN A 221 1.08 -8.30 21.88
CA GLN A 221 0.10 -7.22 22.16
C GLN A 221 0.76 -5.84 22.22
N LYS A 222 1.99 -5.76 22.73
CA LYS A 222 2.77 -4.52 22.81
C LYS A 222 3.08 -3.96 21.43
N GLU A 223 3.40 -4.84 20.48
CA GLU A 223 3.68 -4.47 19.10
C GLU A 223 2.43 -4.01 18.36
N LEU A 224 1.29 -4.67 18.60
CA LEU A 224 -0.01 -4.24 18.05
C LEU A 224 -0.40 -2.84 18.54
N TYR A 225 -0.11 -2.50 19.80
CA TYR A 225 -0.38 -1.18 20.36
C TYR A 225 0.50 -0.08 19.75
N ASN A 226 1.80 -0.33 19.63
CA ASN A 226 2.71 0.59 18.93
C ASN A 226 2.34 0.80 17.45
N SER A 227 1.54 -0.10 16.89
CA SER A 227 1.11 -0.08 15.49
C SER A 227 -0.17 0.75 15.23
N LEU A 228 -0.90 1.11 16.29
CA LEU A 228 -2.12 1.93 16.26
C LEU A 228 -1.86 3.41 16.53
N SER A 229 -0.63 3.73 16.93
CA SER A 229 -0.13 5.08 17.16
C SER A 229 0.45 5.65 15.87
#